data_AF-A0A935H7R5-F1
#
_entry.id   AF-A0A935H7R5-F1
#
_cell.length_a   1.000
_cell.length_b   1.000
_cell.length_c   1.000
_cell.angle_alpha   90.00
_cell.angle_beta   90.00
_cell.angle_gamma   90.00
#
_symmetry.space_group_name_H-M   'P 1'
#
loop_
_entity.id
_entity.type
_entity.pdbx_description
1 polymer ?
#
loop_
_entity_poly.entity_id
_entity_poly.type
_entity_poly.pdbx_seq_one_letter_code
_entity_poly.pdbx_strand_id
1 'polypeptide(L)'
;MNFRDLKIGTRLSVLITALSVLLAAIGALGLYGIGQSNEASRVIYEDSLQTTGEIAEIQKLLLANRLALAVTLITPTADVVAANTAVVEANIATITKIWEAYTAHPLAPEEEKLASQFAADRQAFVQQGLLKVVAALRANDIKEANRLVVDNVRPLYAPVGKGIDVLFKHQLEEAKARYAAAVASYHTIRNIAIAAVVVGVLFAVLFGVYLVRGITRPLGKSRAGGR
;
A
#
# COMPACT_ATOMS: atom_id res chain seq x y z
N MET A 1 -4.54 -1.92 -55.07
CA MET A 1 -3.18 -1.80 -55.66
C MET A 1 -2.32 -2.92 -55.12
N ASN A 2 -1.71 -3.74 -55.98
CA ASN A 2 -0.95 -4.91 -55.58
C ASN A 2 0.43 -4.46 -55.06
N PHE A 3 0.85 -4.88 -53.85
CA PHE A 3 2.14 -4.48 -53.24
C PHE A 3 3.38 -4.87 -54.08
N ARG A 4 3.19 -5.65 -55.15
CA ARG A 4 4.21 -6.05 -56.11
C ARG A 4 4.65 -4.93 -57.06
N ASP A 5 3.89 -3.85 -57.19
CA ASP A 5 4.18 -2.77 -58.16
C ASP A 5 4.95 -1.57 -57.55
N LEU A 6 5.17 -1.57 -56.22
CA LEU A 6 5.90 -0.51 -55.52
C LEU A 6 7.42 -0.64 -55.71
N LYS A 7 8.16 0.47 -55.80
CA LYS A 7 9.63 0.46 -55.84
C LYS A 7 10.21 -0.25 -54.60
N ILE A 8 11.34 -0.94 -54.77
CA ILE A 8 12.01 -1.70 -53.68
C ILE A 8 12.27 -0.80 -52.45
N GLY A 9 12.68 0.45 -52.67
CA GLY A 9 12.89 1.43 -51.62
C GLY A 9 11.63 1.70 -50.78
N THR A 10 10.46 1.85 -51.42
CA THR A 10 9.19 2.10 -50.71
C THR A 10 8.79 0.93 -49.82
N ARG A 11 9.02 -0.32 -50.28
CA ARG A 11 8.70 -1.52 -49.49
C ARG A 11 9.61 -1.65 -48.27
N LEU A 12 10.89 -1.32 -48.43
CA LEU A 12 11.87 -1.34 -47.34
C LEU A 12 11.56 -0.23 -46.31
N SER A 13 11.22 0.97 -46.77
CA SER A 13 10.81 2.08 -45.89
C SER A 13 9.57 1.73 -45.06
N VAL A 14 8.54 1.12 -45.66
CA VAL A 14 7.33 0.69 -44.91
C VAL A 14 7.69 -0.31 -43.80
N LEU A 15 8.56 -1.29 -44.08
CA LEU A 15 8.99 -2.25 -43.07
C LEU A 15 9.75 -1.57 -41.92
N ILE A 16 10.72 -0.71 -42.25
CA ILE A 16 11.52 0.01 -41.24
C ILE A 16 10.62 0.91 -40.39
N THR A 17 9.73 1.69 -41.01
CA THR A 17 8.79 2.55 -40.28
C THR A 17 7.88 1.74 -39.37
N ALA A 18 7.33 0.62 -39.84
CA ALA A 18 6.49 -0.26 -39.01
C ALA A 18 7.25 -0.83 -37.81
N LEU A 19 8.49 -1.30 -38.01
CA LEU A 19 9.32 -1.82 -36.91
C LEU A 19 9.75 -0.73 -35.93
N SER A 20 10.04 0.48 -36.40
CA SER A 20 10.36 1.62 -35.54
C SER A 20 9.16 2.06 -34.69
N VAL A 21 7.96 2.12 -35.27
CA VAL A 21 6.72 2.43 -34.53
C VAL A 21 6.46 1.35 -33.47
N LEU A 22 6.64 0.09 -33.83
CA LEU A 22 6.49 -1.01 -32.88
C LEU A 22 7.50 -0.91 -31.72
N LEU A 23 8.78 -0.64 -32.02
CA LEU A 23 9.81 -0.46 -31.00
C LEU A 23 9.45 0.69 -30.05
N ALA A 24 9.01 1.82 -30.59
CA ALA A 24 8.57 2.97 -29.79
C ALA A 24 7.37 2.61 -28.91
N ALA A 25 6.38 1.88 -29.43
CA ALA A 25 5.22 1.43 -28.67
C ALA A 25 5.59 0.48 -27.53
N ILE A 26 6.48 -0.49 -27.78
CA ILE A 26 6.97 -1.42 -26.75
C ILE A 26 7.78 -0.66 -25.68
N GLY A 27 8.63 0.29 -26.11
CA GLY A 27 9.38 1.15 -25.18
C GLY A 27 8.46 1.98 -24.29
N ALA A 28 7.43 2.60 -24.87
CA ALA A 28 6.43 3.36 -24.13
C ALA A 28 5.65 2.49 -23.13
N LEU A 29 5.22 1.29 -23.54
CA LEU A 29 4.55 0.33 -22.65
C LEU A 29 5.47 -0.13 -21.51
N GLY A 30 6.76 -0.37 -21.80
CA GLY A 30 7.76 -0.73 -20.80
C GLY A 30 7.94 0.38 -19.75
N LEU A 31 8.11 1.62 -20.20
CA LEU A 31 8.22 2.78 -19.31
C LEU A 31 6.94 3.00 -18.49
N TYR A 32 5.77 2.84 -19.10
CA TYR A 32 4.49 2.92 -18.40
C TYR A 32 4.35 1.84 -17.31
N GLY A 33 4.71 0.59 -17.63
CA GLY A 33 4.70 -0.51 -16.65
C GLY A 33 5.68 -0.29 -15.49
N ILE A 34 6.87 0.24 -15.76
CA ILE A 34 7.84 0.60 -14.72
C ILE A 34 7.29 1.73 -13.84
N GLY A 35 6.70 2.77 -14.44
CA GLY A 35 6.09 3.89 -13.71
C GLY A 35 4.98 3.42 -12.78
N GLN A 36 4.09 2.55 -13.27
CA GLN A 36 3.02 1.97 -12.46
C GLN A 36 3.56 1.10 -11.32
N SER A 37 4.59 0.29 -11.57
CA SER A 37 5.21 -0.52 -10.52
C SER A 37 5.89 0.34 -9.45
N ASN A 38 6.50 1.46 -9.84
CA ASN A 38 7.13 2.39 -8.92
C ASN A 38 6.09 3.09 -8.04
N GLU A 39 4.97 3.53 -8.64
CA GLU A 39 3.87 4.15 -7.91
C GLU A 39 3.21 3.18 -6.92
N ALA A 40 2.99 1.93 -7.32
CA ALA A 40 2.46 0.91 -6.42
C ALA A 40 3.39 0.65 -5.22
N SER A 41 4.70 0.58 -5.44
CA SER A 41 5.68 0.47 -4.36
C SER A 41 5.66 1.69 -3.45
N ARG A 42 5.52 2.90 -4.01
CA ARG A 42 5.41 4.14 -3.24
C ARG A 42 4.17 4.13 -2.34
N VAL A 43 2.98 3.85 -2.88
CA VAL A 43 1.72 3.81 -2.10
C VAL A 43 1.76 2.75 -1.00
N ILE A 44 2.35 1.59 -1.27
CA ILE A 44 2.51 0.54 -0.24
C ILE A 44 3.47 1.02 0.87
N TYR A 45 4.56 1.70 0.51
CA TYR A 45 5.57 2.14 1.47
C TYR A 45 5.16 3.39 2.26
N GLU A 46 4.73 4.44 1.57
CA GLU A 46 4.41 5.75 2.16
C GLU A 46 3.07 5.69 2.89
N ASP A 47 2.01 5.22 2.24
CA ASP A 47 0.68 5.28 2.87
C ASP A 47 0.43 4.07 3.77
N SER A 48 0.64 2.84 3.27
CA SER A 48 0.18 1.65 3.99
C SER A 48 1.04 1.31 5.21
N LEU A 49 2.38 1.42 5.10
CA LEU A 49 3.26 1.15 6.24
C LEU A 49 3.21 2.25 7.29
N GLN A 50 3.13 3.52 6.89
CA GLN A 50 3.04 4.62 7.85
C GLN A 50 1.76 4.50 8.68
N THR A 51 0.61 4.37 8.02
CA THR A 51 -0.69 4.27 8.71
C THR A 51 -0.77 3.01 9.59
N THR A 52 -0.26 1.88 9.12
CA THR A 52 -0.21 0.65 9.93
C THR A 52 0.73 0.83 11.14
N GLY A 53 1.84 1.55 10.97
CA GLY A 53 2.78 1.89 12.03
C GLY A 53 2.18 2.82 13.09
N GLU A 54 1.39 3.81 12.67
CA GLU A 54 0.65 4.72 13.56
C GLU A 54 -0.35 3.93 14.43
N ILE A 55 -1.14 3.04 13.82
CA ILE A 55 -2.08 2.17 14.54
C ILE A 55 -1.34 1.24 15.52
N ALA A 56 -0.21 0.65 15.10
CA ALA A 56 0.61 -0.20 15.96
C ALA A 56 1.20 0.55 17.15
N GLU A 57 1.64 1.80 16.96
CA GLU A 57 2.14 2.63 18.06
C GLU A 57 1.01 2.95 19.06
N ILE A 58 -0.20 3.23 18.57
CA ILE A 58 -1.37 3.40 19.44
C ILE A 58 -1.61 2.14 20.27
N GLN A 59 -1.58 0.95 19.67
CA GLN A 59 -1.74 -0.32 20.39
C GLN A 59 -0.69 -0.48 21.50
N LYS A 60 0.58 -0.21 21.18
CA LYS A 60 1.69 -0.26 22.13
C LYS A 60 1.48 0.70 23.30
N LEU A 61 1.12 1.96 23.03
CA LEU A 61 0.91 2.97 24.07
C LEU A 61 -0.31 2.65 24.95
N LEU A 62 -1.37 2.08 24.38
CA LEU A 62 -2.53 1.59 25.14
C LEU A 62 -2.13 0.47 26.12
N LEU A 63 -1.29 -0.46 25.68
CA LEU A 63 -0.76 -1.52 26.55
C LEU A 63 0.20 -0.97 27.61
N ALA A 64 1.04 0.00 27.25
CA ALA A 64 1.94 0.68 28.17
C ALA A 64 1.16 1.37 29.31
N ASN A 65 0.02 2.00 29.00
CA ASN A 65 -0.86 2.59 30.02
C ASN A 65 -1.35 1.54 31.03
N ARG A 66 -1.82 0.40 30.52
CA ARG A 66 -2.31 -0.69 31.39
C ARG A 66 -1.18 -1.27 32.25
N LEU A 67 0.01 -1.42 31.68
CA LEU A 67 1.19 -1.89 32.42
C LEU A 67 1.61 -0.91 33.50
N ALA A 68 1.67 0.39 33.20
CA ALA A 68 1.99 1.44 34.17
C ALA A 68 1.01 1.45 35.35
N LEU A 69 -0.29 1.33 35.09
CA LEU A 69 -1.29 1.20 36.16
C LEU A 69 -1.10 -0.09 36.96
N ALA A 70 -0.89 -1.24 36.31
CA ALA A 70 -0.69 -2.51 36.99
C ALA A 70 0.55 -2.50 37.91
N VAL A 71 1.69 -1.98 37.43
CA VAL A 71 2.91 -1.83 38.23
C VAL A 71 2.68 -0.93 39.44
N THR A 72 1.98 0.19 39.25
CA THR A 72 1.68 1.12 40.35
C THR A 72 0.83 0.49 41.44
N LEU A 73 -0.14 -0.36 41.08
CA LEU A 73 -1.00 -1.03 42.06
C LEU A 73 -0.26 -2.12 42.84
N ILE A 74 0.79 -2.72 42.27
CA ILE A 74 1.66 -3.70 42.95
C ILE A 74 2.66 -3.00 43.88
N THR A 75 3.22 -1.88 43.43
CA THR A 75 4.25 -1.13 44.17
C THR A 75 3.86 0.36 44.26
N PRO A 76 2.92 0.74 45.16
CA PRO A 76 2.38 2.10 45.23
C PRO A 76 3.28 3.04 46.04
N THR A 77 4.57 3.12 45.70
CA THR A 77 5.47 4.12 46.28
C THR A 77 5.27 5.46 45.59
N ALA A 78 5.55 6.57 46.28
CA ALA A 78 5.28 7.92 45.76
C ALA A 78 6.01 8.22 44.45
N ASP A 79 7.25 7.73 44.30
CA ASP A 79 8.06 7.82 43.08
C ASP A 79 7.44 7.02 41.92
N VAL A 80 6.99 5.79 42.17
CA VAL A 80 6.34 4.94 41.16
C VAL A 80 5.01 5.54 40.71
N VAL A 81 4.21 6.04 41.66
CA VAL A 81 2.95 6.72 41.36
C VAL A 81 3.19 7.95 40.49
N ALA A 82 4.15 8.81 40.85
CA ALA A 82 4.48 10.01 40.07
C ALA A 82 4.95 9.65 38.65
N ALA A 83 5.88 8.70 38.53
CA ALA A 83 6.42 8.29 37.23
C ALA A 83 5.36 7.67 36.31
N ASN A 84 4.58 6.71 36.81
CA ASN A 84 3.63 5.97 35.99
C ASN A 84 2.38 6.78 35.65
N THR A 85 1.93 7.69 36.52
CA THR A 85 0.83 8.60 36.17
C THR A 85 1.25 9.58 35.07
N ALA A 86 2.49 10.09 35.12
CA ALA A 86 3.04 10.92 34.06
C ALA A 86 3.16 10.16 32.72
N VAL A 87 3.58 8.88 32.75
CA VAL A 87 3.59 8.02 31.55
C VAL A 87 2.19 7.89 30.96
N VAL A 88 1.16 7.63 31.79
CA VAL A 88 -0.22 7.50 31.33
C VAL A 88 -0.71 8.78 30.65
N GLU A 89 -0.48 9.94 31.26
CA GLU A 89 -0.86 11.24 30.69
C GLU A 89 -0.12 11.55 29.38
N ALA A 90 1.19 11.32 29.34
CA ALA A 90 2.00 11.50 28.13
C ALA A 90 1.51 10.60 26.99
N ASN A 91 1.21 9.32 27.28
CA ASN A 91 0.68 8.40 26.29
C ASN A 91 -0.72 8.80 25.81
N ILE A 92 -1.59 9.32 26.68
CA ILE A 92 -2.89 9.87 26.27
C ILE A 92 -2.69 10.99 25.24
N ALA A 93 -1.79 11.94 25.51
CA ALA A 93 -1.50 13.04 24.59
C ALA A 93 -0.90 12.55 23.27
N THR A 94 0.08 11.65 23.33
CA THR A 94 0.72 11.08 22.12
C THR A 94 -0.27 10.31 21.26
N ILE A 95 -1.10 9.44 21.85
CA ILE A 95 -2.12 8.71 21.10
C ILE A 95 -3.11 9.70 20.46
N THR A 96 -3.52 10.76 21.17
CA THR A 96 -4.43 11.76 20.59
C THR A 96 -3.80 12.43 19.36
N LYS A 97 -2.53 12.82 19.42
CA LYS A 97 -1.81 13.39 18.29
C LYS A 97 -1.70 12.43 17.10
N ILE A 98 -1.37 11.17 17.35
CA ILE A 98 -1.30 10.15 16.29
C ILE A 98 -2.68 9.94 15.68
N TRP A 99 -3.73 9.88 16.51
CA TRP A 99 -5.10 9.70 16.05
C TRP A 99 -5.58 10.87 15.18
N GLU A 100 -5.28 12.11 15.57
CA GLU A 100 -5.59 13.30 14.78
C GLU A 100 -4.92 13.26 13.41
N ALA A 101 -3.64 12.87 13.35
CA ALA A 101 -2.92 12.71 12.09
C ALA A 101 -3.53 11.61 11.20
N TYR A 102 -3.85 10.46 11.79
CA TYR A 102 -4.49 9.35 11.09
C TYR A 102 -5.84 9.76 10.47
N THR A 103 -6.66 10.50 11.21
CA THR A 103 -7.98 10.96 10.75
C THR A 103 -7.98 12.28 9.99
N ALA A 104 -6.80 12.88 9.73
CA ALA A 104 -6.70 14.16 9.02
C ALA A 104 -7.01 14.03 7.52
N HIS A 105 -6.89 12.82 6.98
CA HIS A 105 -7.17 12.51 5.59
C HIS A 105 -8.56 11.89 5.43
N PRO A 106 -9.22 12.06 4.26
CA PRO A 106 -10.49 11.40 3.99
C PRO A 106 -10.34 9.87 4.09
N LEU A 107 -11.16 9.27 4.94
CA LEU A 107 -11.23 7.81 5.14
C LEU A 107 -12.31 7.22 4.24
N ALA A 108 -12.15 5.96 3.85
CA ALA A 108 -13.23 5.24 3.19
C ALA A 108 -14.42 5.05 4.17
N PRO A 109 -15.68 4.91 3.69
CA PRO A 109 -16.84 4.85 4.59
C PRO A 109 -16.79 3.73 5.65
N GLU A 110 -16.18 2.59 5.32
CA GLU A 110 -15.98 1.50 6.27
C GLU A 110 -14.94 1.87 7.34
N GLU A 111 -13.80 2.41 6.91
CA GLU A 111 -12.73 2.87 7.79
C GLU A 111 -13.21 4.01 8.70
N GLU A 112 -13.96 4.98 8.18
CA GLU A 112 -14.55 6.09 8.93
C GLU A 112 -15.46 5.59 10.05
N LYS A 113 -16.27 4.56 9.78
CA LYS A 113 -17.13 3.92 10.79
C LYS A 113 -16.30 3.25 11.89
N LEU A 114 -15.27 2.49 11.51
CA LEU A 114 -14.37 1.82 12.46
C LEU A 114 -13.60 2.84 13.31
N ALA A 115 -13.11 3.91 12.69
CA ALA A 115 -12.38 4.99 13.33
C ALA A 115 -13.28 5.75 14.32
N SER A 116 -14.49 6.11 13.92
CA SER A 116 -15.46 6.80 14.78
C SER A 116 -15.81 5.98 16.02
N GLN A 117 -16.03 4.67 15.84
CA GLN A 117 -16.31 3.77 16.96
C GLN A 117 -15.11 3.67 17.91
N PHE A 118 -13.90 3.48 17.39
CA PHE A 118 -12.69 3.45 18.20
C PHE A 118 -12.49 4.76 18.98
N ALA A 119 -12.71 5.91 18.33
CA ALA A 119 -12.57 7.22 18.95
C ALA A 119 -13.52 7.38 20.15
N ALA A 120 -14.79 6.99 19.98
CA ALA A 120 -15.79 7.02 21.05
C ALA A 120 -15.43 6.10 22.23
N ASP A 121 -15.05 4.85 21.94
CA ASP A 121 -14.64 3.88 22.95
C ASP A 121 -13.39 4.35 23.70
N ARG A 122 -12.40 4.89 22.97
CA ARG A 122 -11.17 5.44 23.53
C ARG A 122 -11.48 6.64 24.43
N GLN A 123 -12.35 7.53 24.01
CA GLN A 123 -12.74 8.69 24.81
C GLN A 123 -13.34 8.25 26.15
N ALA A 124 -14.23 7.27 26.14
CA ALA A 124 -14.79 6.68 27.36
C ALA A 124 -13.69 6.04 28.23
N PHE A 125 -12.80 5.23 27.65
CA PHE A 125 -11.68 4.61 28.34
C PHE A 125 -10.74 5.61 29.01
N VAL A 126 -10.43 6.73 28.35
CA VAL A 126 -9.57 7.79 28.91
C VAL A 126 -10.29 8.53 30.04
N GLN A 127 -11.48 9.05 29.78
CA GLN A 127 -12.18 9.95 30.70
C GLN A 127 -12.77 9.22 31.90
N GLN A 128 -13.30 8.02 31.69
CA GLN A 128 -13.99 7.25 32.72
C GLN A 128 -13.12 6.17 33.35
N GLY A 129 -11.97 5.87 32.76
CA GLY A 129 -10.99 4.90 33.26
C GLY A 129 -9.68 5.55 33.66
N LEU A 130 -8.80 5.81 32.69
CA LEU A 130 -7.41 6.20 32.94
C LEU A 130 -7.27 7.42 33.84
N LEU A 131 -7.96 8.52 33.53
CA LEU A 131 -7.84 9.77 34.29
C LEU A 131 -8.40 9.65 35.71
N LYS A 132 -9.45 8.84 35.92
CA LYS A 132 -9.99 8.58 37.27
C LYS A 132 -9.00 7.79 38.12
N VAL A 133 -8.34 6.79 37.55
CA VAL A 133 -7.29 6.04 38.26
C VAL A 133 -6.10 6.94 38.58
N VAL A 134 -5.66 7.78 37.64
CA VAL A 134 -4.58 8.75 37.88
C VAL A 134 -4.93 9.70 39.04
N ALA A 135 -6.16 10.20 39.08
CA ALA A 135 -6.62 11.07 40.17
C ALA A 135 -6.61 10.35 41.53
N ALA A 136 -7.12 9.12 41.61
CA ALA A 136 -7.12 8.32 42.84
C ALA A 136 -5.69 8.01 43.33
N LEU A 137 -4.79 7.64 42.41
CA LEU A 137 -3.38 7.39 42.71
C LEU A 137 -2.69 8.65 43.27
N ARG A 138 -2.93 9.82 42.69
CA ARG A 138 -2.39 11.11 43.18
C ARG A 138 -2.95 11.52 44.54
N ALA A 139 -4.18 11.14 44.83
CA ALA A 139 -4.80 11.31 46.14
C ALA A 139 -4.30 10.28 47.18
N ASN A 140 -3.37 9.40 46.79
CA ASN A 140 -2.89 8.27 47.59
C ASN A 140 -4.00 7.28 47.99
N ASP A 141 -5.12 7.26 47.26
CA ASP A 141 -6.23 6.32 47.46
C ASP A 141 -6.05 5.07 46.58
N ILE A 142 -5.15 4.19 47.02
CA ILE A 142 -4.80 2.96 46.30
C ILE A 142 -5.97 1.98 46.23
N LYS A 143 -6.90 2.03 47.20
CA LYS A 143 -8.08 1.16 47.23
C LYS A 143 -9.06 1.56 46.13
N GLU A 144 -9.34 2.85 45.99
CA GLU A 144 -10.19 3.34 44.91
C GLU A 144 -9.52 3.16 43.53
N ALA A 145 -8.21 3.39 43.42
CA ALA A 145 -7.47 3.12 42.19
C ALA A 145 -7.59 1.64 41.74
N ASN A 146 -7.47 0.69 42.68
CA ASN A 146 -7.68 -0.73 42.39
C ASN A 146 -9.11 -1.01 41.92
N ARG A 147 -10.11 -0.47 42.62
CA ARG A 147 -11.53 -0.63 42.27
C ARG A 147 -11.81 -0.11 40.86
N LEU A 148 -11.36 1.10 40.54
CA LEU A 148 -11.51 1.72 39.22
C LEU A 148 -10.80 0.94 38.12
N VAL A 149 -9.64 0.33 38.39
CA VAL A 149 -8.99 -0.53 37.40
C VAL A 149 -9.84 -1.75 37.05
N VAL A 150 -10.45 -2.38 38.05
CA VAL A 150 -11.30 -3.57 37.85
C VAL A 150 -12.63 -3.19 37.20
N ASP A 151 -13.32 -2.18 37.73
CA ASP A 151 -14.70 -1.85 37.38
C ASP A 151 -14.80 -0.95 36.14
N ASN A 152 -13.76 -0.16 35.83
CA ASN A 152 -13.77 0.80 34.72
C ASN A 152 -12.71 0.47 33.67
N VAL A 153 -11.43 0.45 34.03
CA VAL A 153 -10.33 0.33 33.04
C VAL A 153 -10.41 -0.98 32.26
N ARG A 154 -10.60 -2.13 32.93
CA ARG A 154 -10.69 -3.43 32.26
C ARG A 154 -11.87 -3.53 31.28
N PRO A 155 -13.13 -3.26 31.67
CA PRO A 155 -14.25 -3.34 30.74
C PRO A 155 -14.20 -2.28 29.64
N LEU A 156 -13.78 -1.05 29.94
CA LEU A 156 -13.66 0.01 28.93
C LEU A 156 -12.51 -0.25 27.95
N TYR A 157 -11.47 -0.99 28.34
CA TYR A 157 -10.41 -1.36 27.41
C TYR A 157 -10.84 -2.42 26.40
N ALA A 158 -11.75 -3.33 26.75
CA ALA A 158 -12.16 -4.41 25.86
C ALA A 158 -12.63 -3.93 24.47
N PRO A 159 -13.55 -2.95 24.35
CA PRO A 159 -13.93 -2.42 23.05
C PRO A 159 -12.80 -1.62 22.37
N VAL A 160 -11.98 -0.88 23.13
CA VAL A 160 -10.82 -0.13 22.59
C VAL A 160 -9.79 -1.06 21.96
N GLY A 161 -9.38 -2.10 22.68
CA GLY A 161 -8.41 -3.09 22.22
C GLY A 161 -8.92 -3.87 21.00
N LYS A 162 -10.21 -4.20 20.98
CA LYS A 162 -10.83 -4.82 19.80
C LYS A 162 -10.90 -3.85 18.62
N GLY A 163 -11.32 -2.61 18.84
CA GLY A 163 -11.48 -1.60 17.79
C GLY A 163 -10.16 -1.32 17.07
N ILE A 164 -9.07 -1.13 17.82
CA ILE A 164 -7.76 -0.88 17.23
C ILE A 164 -7.18 -2.11 16.51
N ASP A 165 -7.49 -3.33 16.96
CA ASP A 165 -7.11 -4.57 16.25
C ASP A 165 -7.89 -4.73 14.94
N VAL A 166 -9.18 -4.39 14.93
CA VAL A 166 -10.00 -4.39 13.72
C VAL A 166 -9.51 -3.35 12.72
N LEU A 167 -9.18 -2.13 13.17
CA LEU A 167 -8.57 -1.10 12.31
C LEU A 167 -7.23 -1.56 11.72
N PHE A 168 -6.36 -2.14 12.55
CA PHE A 168 -5.08 -2.70 12.08
C PHE A 168 -5.28 -3.76 10.99
N LYS A 169 -6.23 -4.68 11.19
CA LYS A 169 -6.56 -5.72 10.20
C LYS A 169 -7.16 -5.13 8.93
N HIS A 170 -8.01 -4.10 9.04
CA HIS A 170 -8.58 -3.41 7.88
C HIS A 170 -7.47 -2.83 7.00
N GLN A 171 -6.53 -2.07 7.58
CA GLN A 171 -5.40 -1.51 6.84
C GLN A 171 -4.53 -2.59 6.19
N LEU A 172 -4.30 -3.71 6.91
CA LEU A 172 -3.51 -4.81 6.39
C LEU A 172 -4.20 -5.49 5.18
N GLU A 173 -5.51 -5.71 5.24
CA GLU A 173 -6.27 -6.30 4.13
C GLU A 173 -6.35 -5.33 2.94
N GLU A 174 -6.51 -4.03 3.19
CA GLU A 174 -6.49 -3.04 2.12
C GLU A 174 -5.11 -2.99 1.43
N ALA A 175 -4.03 -2.99 2.19
CA ALA A 175 -2.67 -3.04 1.65
C ALA A 175 -2.44 -4.30 0.80
N LYS A 176 -2.92 -5.47 1.26
CA LYS A 176 -2.87 -6.72 0.48
C LYS A 176 -3.66 -6.62 -0.83
N ALA A 177 -4.86 -6.04 -0.79
CA ALA A 177 -5.70 -5.86 -1.97
C ALA A 177 -5.02 -4.94 -3.00
N ARG A 178 -4.45 -3.81 -2.54
CA ARG A 178 -3.68 -2.88 -3.37
C ARG A 178 -2.46 -3.56 -4.00
N TYR A 179 -1.72 -4.36 -3.24
CA TYR A 179 -0.60 -5.14 -3.75
C TYR A 179 -1.04 -6.17 -4.80
N ALA A 180 -2.10 -6.93 -4.55
CA ALA A 180 -2.62 -7.91 -5.49
C ALA A 180 -3.06 -7.26 -6.82
N ALA A 181 -3.71 -6.10 -6.74
CA ALA A 181 -4.09 -5.31 -7.92
C ALA A 181 -2.86 -4.83 -8.72
N ALA A 182 -1.81 -4.36 -8.03
CA ALA A 182 -0.56 -3.96 -8.67
C ALA A 182 0.12 -5.13 -9.40
N VAL A 183 0.17 -6.31 -8.77
CA VAL A 183 0.73 -7.53 -9.38
C VAL A 183 -0.07 -7.96 -10.60
N ALA A 184 -1.41 -7.93 -10.53
CA ALA A 184 -2.27 -8.26 -11.67
C ALA A 184 -2.06 -7.32 -12.86
N SER A 185 -1.93 -6.01 -12.58
CA SER A 185 -1.64 -5.02 -13.62
C SER A 185 -0.27 -5.23 -14.25
N TYR A 186 0.77 -5.50 -13.44
CA TYR A 186 2.10 -5.87 -13.92
C TYR A 186 2.06 -7.07 -14.87
N HIS A 187 1.37 -8.16 -14.49
CA HIS A 187 1.22 -9.33 -15.34
C HIS A 187 0.52 -9.02 -16.67
N THR A 188 -0.50 -8.18 -16.63
CA THR A 188 -1.25 -7.75 -17.81
C THR A 188 -0.35 -6.98 -18.78
N ILE A 189 0.35 -5.95 -18.30
CA ILE A 189 1.27 -5.13 -19.12
C ILE A 189 2.39 -5.99 -19.68
N ARG A 190 2.98 -6.87 -18.86
CA ARG A 190 4.04 -7.79 -19.29
C ARG A 190 3.56 -8.72 -20.41
N ASN A 191 2.37 -9.32 -20.26
CA ASN A 191 1.83 -10.25 -21.25
C ASN A 191 1.51 -9.53 -22.57
N ILE A 192 0.97 -8.31 -22.51
CA ILE A 192 0.73 -7.46 -23.70
C ILE A 192 2.06 -7.14 -24.39
N ALA A 193 3.09 -6.75 -23.64
CA ALA A 193 4.41 -6.46 -24.19
C ALA A 193 5.04 -7.69 -24.87
N ILE A 194 4.97 -8.87 -24.24
CA ILE A 194 5.45 -10.13 -24.82
C ILE A 194 4.69 -10.45 -26.11
N ALA A 195 3.36 -10.34 -26.11
CA ALA A 195 2.54 -10.59 -27.30
C ALA A 195 2.91 -9.62 -28.44
N ALA A 196 3.09 -8.33 -28.14
CA ALA A 196 3.51 -7.33 -29.12
C ALA A 196 4.89 -7.63 -29.71
N VAL A 197 5.86 -8.05 -28.89
CA VAL A 197 7.19 -8.48 -29.34
C VAL A 197 7.08 -9.69 -30.28
N VAL A 198 6.34 -10.72 -29.88
CA VAL A 198 6.18 -11.96 -30.68
C VAL A 198 5.53 -11.65 -32.03
N VAL A 199 4.42 -10.90 -32.04
CA VAL A 199 3.73 -10.49 -33.28
C VAL A 199 4.66 -9.65 -34.16
N GLY A 200 5.41 -8.73 -33.56
CA GLY A 200 6.38 -7.90 -34.26
C GLY A 200 7.50 -8.67 -34.94
N VAL A 201 8.11 -9.61 -34.23
CA VAL A 201 9.17 -10.48 -34.75
C VAL A 201 8.62 -11.36 -35.87
N LEU A 202 7.45 -11.98 -35.68
CA LEU A 202 6.81 -12.80 -36.71
C LEU A 202 6.51 -11.98 -37.97
N PHE A 203 5.97 -10.77 -37.81
CA PHE A 203 5.74 -9.84 -38.91
C PHE A 203 7.05 -9.50 -39.64
N ALA A 204 8.12 -9.14 -38.91
CA ALA A 204 9.42 -8.82 -39.48
C ALA A 204 10.00 -9.98 -40.30
N VAL A 205 9.93 -11.21 -39.78
CA VAL A 205 10.45 -12.42 -40.44
C VAL A 205 9.63 -12.74 -41.70
N LEU A 206 8.30 -12.79 -41.60
CA LEU A 206 7.43 -13.12 -42.74
C LEU A 206 7.55 -12.08 -43.85
N PHE A 207 7.55 -10.79 -43.48
CA PHE A 207 7.66 -9.70 -44.44
C PHE A 207 9.06 -9.64 -45.06
N GLY A 208 10.11 -9.88 -44.28
CA GLY A 208 11.49 -9.98 -44.76
C GLY A 208 11.67 -11.11 -45.78
N VAL A 209 11.17 -12.31 -45.48
CA VAL A 209 11.20 -13.45 -46.41
C VAL A 209 10.41 -13.15 -47.69
N TYR A 210 9.25 -12.51 -47.57
CA TYR A 210 8.46 -12.08 -48.74
C TYR A 210 9.23 -11.08 -49.61
N LEU A 211 9.90 -10.10 -49.01
CA LEU A 211 10.72 -9.10 -49.71
C LEU A 211 11.89 -9.77 -50.45
N VAL A 212 12.65 -10.63 -49.75
CA VAL A 212 13.81 -11.34 -50.32
C VAL A 212 13.38 -12.21 -51.49
N ARG A 213 12.32 -13.01 -51.35
CA ARG A 213 11.80 -13.87 -52.44
C ARG A 213 11.27 -13.06 -53.62
N GLY A 214 10.70 -11.89 -53.37
CA GLY A 214 10.20 -10.98 -54.41
C GLY A 214 11.31 -10.30 -55.22
N ILE A 215 12.46 -10.02 -54.58
CA ILE A 215 13.61 -9.34 -55.21
C ILE A 215 14.58 -10.33 -55.89
N THR A 216 14.79 -11.51 -55.31
CA THR A 216 15.77 -12.50 -55.83
C THR A 216 15.24 -13.30 -57.02
N ARG A 217 13.93 -13.58 -57.12
CA ARG A 217 13.33 -14.30 -58.27
C ARG A 217 13.49 -13.59 -59.63
N PRO A 218 13.33 -12.26 -59.76
CA PRO A 218 13.57 -11.54 -61.01
C PRO A 218 15.04 -11.55 -61.43
N LEU A 219 15.98 -11.43 -60.49
CA LEU A 219 17.42 -11.35 -60.77
C LEU A 219 18.00 -12.68 -61.28
N GLY A 220 17.45 -13.81 -60.82
CA GLY A 220 17.83 -15.14 -61.34
C GLY A 220 17.42 -15.38 -62.80
N LYS A 221 16.35 -14.71 -63.28
CA LYS A 221 15.90 -14.82 -64.67
C LYS A 221 16.71 -13.95 -65.64
N SER A 222 17.21 -12.79 -65.20
CA SER A 222 18.01 -11.91 -66.04
C SER A 222 19.45 -12.39 -66.29
N ARG A 223 19.99 -13.29 -65.46
CA ARG A 223 21.30 -13.93 -65.72
C ARG A 223 21.24 -15.18 -66.60
N ALA A 224 20.07 -15.78 -66.79
CA ALA A 224 19.90 -17.00 -67.60
C ALA A 224 19.52 -16.71 -69.07
N GLY A 225 19.18 -15.46 -69.42
CA GLY A 225 18.82 -15.05 -70.78
C GLY A 225 19.90 -14.27 -71.54
N GLY A 226 21.11 -14.15 -70.98
CA GLY A 226 22.26 -13.52 -71.63
C GLY A 226 23.21 -14.58 -72.18
N ARG A 227 22.84 -15.21 -73.29
CA ARG A 227 23.71 -15.95 -74.20
C ARG A 227 23.36 -15.56 -75.62
#